data_AF-A0A6G1EKF7-F1
#
_entry.id   AF-A0A6G1EKF7-F1
#
_cell.length_a   1.000
_cell.length_b   1.000
_cell.length_c   1.000
_cell.angle_alpha   90.00
_cell.angle_beta   90.00
_cell.angle_gamma   90.00
#
_symmetry.space_group_name_H-M   'P 1'
#
loop_
_entity.id
_entity.type
_entity.pdbx_description
1 polymer ?
#
loop_
_entity_poly.entity_id
_entity_poly.type
_entity_poly.pdbx_seq_one_letter_code
_entity_poly.pdbx_strand_id
1 'polypeptide(L)'
;MPVPDGLDDNGFPISSAATSSFADDFYRSGIDWSSLRAAPAPSEDSGPKENSGGLLVQRSLYQAWGIQKPARREEAGVEVGVGGGAGASSASPATSGSWPGRKRRRGGEVEAGAERKPLACPFYKKIPGTPFTVDAFRYGAVEGSRAYFLSHFHHDHYGGLTKKWCHGPIYCTDLTARLVKMCLSVNSEYICPMELDKEYLIEGVAVTLLEANHCPGAAVIHFRLGDGKTYLHTGDFRASKSMQLHPLLQRGHINLLYLDTTYCNPKYKFPPKADVIDFVVRTAQRYLLKEPKTLIVVGAYSIGKENVYLAISQALEVPIYTDASRRRILHSFGWSNLSKRICSCNQSSSLHVLPLSSVRHENLKKYLETLNQRFLAVLAFRPTGWNFSESTGMQLDLIKPSSSGRVTIYGVPYSEHSSFTELRDFVMFLRPQKVIPTVNVGKAASRDKMQAHFQEWLKGS
;
A
#
# COMPACT_ATOMS: atom_id res chain seq x y z
N MET A 1 40.60 -41.01 42.30
CA MET A 1 40.64 -40.20 41.07
C MET A 1 39.31 -40.34 40.34
N PRO A 2 38.35 -39.43 40.53
CA PRO A 2 37.16 -39.37 39.69
C PRO A 2 37.41 -38.47 38.46
N VAL A 3 36.93 -38.88 37.30
CA VAL A 3 36.90 -38.06 36.07
C VAL A 3 35.65 -37.17 36.15
N PRO A 4 35.69 -35.88 35.76
CA PRO A 4 34.52 -35.00 35.84
C PRO A 4 33.51 -35.29 34.72
N ASP A 5 32.23 -35.37 35.08
CA ASP A 5 31.12 -35.43 34.12
C ASP A 5 31.04 -34.15 33.27
N GLY A 6 30.85 -34.28 31.94
CA GLY A 6 30.61 -33.12 31.07
C GLY A 6 31.04 -33.22 29.60
N LEU A 7 31.59 -34.36 29.15
CA LEU A 7 32.02 -34.58 27.77
C LEU A 7 31.21 -35.70 27.09
N ASP A 8 31.06 -35.63 25.77
CA ASP A 8 30.53 -36.73 24.95
C ASP A 8 31.60 -37.80 24.62
N ASP A 9 31.21 -38.87 23.92
CA ASP A 9 32.12 -39.97 23.49
C ASP A 9 33.26 -39.49 22.56
N ASN A 10 33.27 -38.22 22.13
CA ASN A 10 34.33 -37.60 21.33
C ASN A 10 35.13 -36.54 22.10
N GLY A 11 34.86 -36.34 23.39
CA GLY A 11 35.62 -35.44 24.26
C GLY A 11 35.24 -33.96 24.16
N PHE A 12 34.05 -33.61 23.65
CA PHE A 12 33.59 -32.23 23.53
C PHE A 12 32.59 -31.82 24.64
N PRO A 13 32.64 -30.57 25.14
CA PRO A 13 31.68 -30.10 26.14
C PRO A 13 30.24 -30.09 25.61
N ILE A 14 29.31 -30.63 26.40
CA ILE A 14 27.87 -30.62 26.07
C ILE A 14 27.33 -29.19 26.16
N SER A 15 27.36 -28.48 25.04
CA SER A 15 26.81 -27.13 24.92
C SER A 15 25.28 -27.16 24.97
N SER A 16 24.70 -26.59 26.04
CA SER A 16 23.27 -26.29 26.09
C SER A 16 22.92 -25.24 25.02
N ALA A 17 22.35 -25.70 23.91
CA ALA A 17 22.00 -24.83 22.78
C ALA A 17 20.90 -23.82 23.16
N ALA A 18 21.31 -22.61 23.56
CA ALA A 18 20.43 -21.46 23.54
C ALA A 18 20.07 -21.16 22.08
N THR A 19 18.83 -21.45 21.68
CA THR A 19 18.31 -21.09 20.36
C THR A 19 18.05 -19.59 20.31
N SER A 20 19.10 -18.78 20.12
CA SER A 20 18.90 -17.40 19.69
C SER A 20 18.27 -17.44 18.31
N SER A 21 17.08 -16.87 18.16
CA SER A 21 16.53 -16.66 16.83
C SER A 21 17.34 -15.54 16.16
N PHE A 22 17.42 -15.56 14.84
CA PHE A 22 17.97 -14.46 14.05
C PHE A 22 17.36 -13.09 14.43
N ALA A 23 16.10 -13.06 14.91
CA ALA A 23 15.49 -11.85 15.42
C ALA A 23 16.09 -11.41 16.77
N ASP A 24 16.37 -12.33 17.69
CA ASP A 24 16.99 -12.02 18.99
C ASP A 24 18.41 -11.50 18.81
N ASP A 25 19.20 -12.13 17.94
CA ASP A 25 20.55 -11.68 17.60
C ASP A 25 20.52 -10.31 16.91
N PHE A 26 19.58 -10.10 15.98
CA PHE A 26 19.36 -8.79 15.37
C PHE A 26 18.95 -7.73 16.40
N TYR A 27 18.09 -8.04 17.37
CA TYR A 27 17.70 -7.07 18.41
C TYR A 27 18.83 -6.78 19.41
N ARG A 28 19.77 -7.72 19.60
CA ARG A 28 20.98 -7.53 20.43
C ARG A 28 22.12 -6.78 19.71
N SER A 29 22.28 -6.94 18.40
CA SER A 29 23.49 -6.50 17.66
C SER A 29 23.60 -5.00 17.32
N GLY A 30 22.73 -4.14 17.85
CA GLY A 30 22.75 -2.70 17.54
C GLY A 30 22.31 -2.35 16.11
N ILE A 31 22.76 -1.22 15.56
CA ILE A 31 22.28 -0.69 14.26
C ILE A 31 23.00 -1.29 13.03
N ASP A 32 23.89 -2.28 13.18
CA ASP A 32 24.59 -2.85 12.02
C ASP A 32 23.73 -3.90 11.28
N TRP A 33 23.53 -3.67 9.99
CA TRP A 33 22.79 -4.54 9.07
C TRP A 33 23.71 -5.44 8.23
N SER A 34 25.04 -5.36 8.40
CA SER A 34 26.02 -6.16 7.66
C SER A 34 25.78 -7.66 7.80
N SER A 35 25.23 -8.09 8.95
CA SER A 35 24.78 -9.45 9.27
C SER A 35 23.56 -9.93 8.47
N LEU A 36 22.85 -9.05 7.76
CA LEU A 36 21.75 -9.42 6.84
C LEU A 36 22.23 -9.99 5.49
N ARG A 37 23.52 -10.27 5.32
CA ARG A 37 24.03 -10.91 4.11
C ARG A 37 23.67 -12.40 4.17
N ALA A 38 22.66 -12.79 3.38
CA ALA A 38 22.46 -14.20 3.07
C ALA A 38 23.75 -14.78 2.49
N ALA A 39 24.12 -15.99 2.91
CA ALA A 39 25.25 -16.71 2.34
C ALA A 39 25.08 -16.86 0.82
N PRO A 40 26.16 -16.88 0.01
CA PRO A 40 26.05 -17.05 -1.43
C PRO A 40 25.37 -18.37 -1.76
N ALA A 41 24.29 -18.33 -2.54
CA ALA A 41 23.77 -19.53 -3.19
C ALA A 41 24.72 -19.95 -4.33
N PRO A 42 24.86 -21.26 -4.64
CA PRO A 42 25.66 -21.71 -5.76
C PRO A 42 25.15 -21.14 -7.09
N SER A 43 26.08 -20.83 -7.98
CA SER A 43 25.80 -20.40 -9.36
C SER A 43 25.35 -21.56 -10.24
N GLU A 44 24.35 -21.34 -11.09
CA GLU A 44 24.47 -21.60 -12.54
C GLU A 44 23.34 -20.94 -13.37
N ASP A 45 23.59 -20.88 -14.67
CA ASP A 45 22.83 -20.23 -15.77
C ASP A 45 21.47 -20.95 -16.04
N SER A 46 20.45 -20.47 -16.76
CA SER A 46 20.39 -19.50 -17.87
C SER A 46 18.95 -19.09 -18.23
N GLY A 47 18.82 -18.04 -19.06
CA GLY A 47 17.77 -17.96 -20.11
C GLY A 47 16.39 -17.37 -19.73
N PRO A 48 15.80 -16.49 -20.57
CA PRO A 48 14.63 -15.69 -20.18
C PRO A 48 13.27 -16.32 -20.53
N LYS A 49 12.27 -16.12 -19.67
CA LYS A 49 10.84 -16.16 -20.04
C LYS A 49 10.06 -15.05 -19.33
N GLU A 50 9.54 -14.10 -20.10
CA GLU A 50 8.40 -13.31 -19.67
C GLU A 50 7.20 -14.24 -19.48
N ASN A 51 6.46 -14.09 -18.38
CA ASN A 51 5.05 -14.46 -18.38
C ASN A 51 4.24 -13.58 -17.42
N SER A 52 3.49 -12.65 -18.00
CA SER A 52 2.49 -11.86 -17.28
C SER A 52 1.28 -12.72 -16.91
N GLY A 53 0.93 -12.80 -15.62
CA GLY A 53 -0.30 -13.50 -15.23
C GLY A 53 -0.73 -13.28 -13.77
N GLY A 54 -2.04 -13.18 -13.55
CA GLY A 54 -2.63 -13.45 -12.22
C GLY A 54 -3.19 -12.28 -11.40
N LEU A 55 -3.89 -11.33 -12.03
CA LEU A 55 -4.84 -10.45 -11.31
C LEU A 55 -5.92 -11.28 -10.59
N LEU A 56 -6.26 -10.93 -9.34
CA LEU A 56 -7.64 -11.01 -8.80
C LEU A 56 -7.73 -10.43 -7.36
N VAL A 57 -8.16 -9.17 -7.22
CA VAL A 57 -9.47 -8.77 -6.66
C VAL A 57 -9.77 -7.33 -7.11
N GLN A 58 -10.41 -7.17 -8.27
CA GLN A 58 -10.98 -5.88 -8.70
C GLN A 58 -12.29 -6.07 -9.51
N ARG A 59 -13.02 -7.16 -9.24
CA ARG A 59 -14.20 -7.57 -10.04
C ARG A 59 -15.47 -6.75 -9.77
N SER A 60 -15.55 -5.95 -8.71
CA SER A 60 -16.75 -5.14 -8.39
C SER A 60 -16.77 -3.73 -9.00
N LEU A 61 -15.62 -3.16 -9.40
CA LEU A 61 -15.57 -1.76 -9.87
C LEU A 61 -16.08 -1.58 -11.31
N TYR A 62 -15.81 -2.51 -12.23
CA TYR A 62 -16.26 -2.39 -13.62
C TYR A 62 -17.78 -2.55 -13.78
N GLN A 63 -18.42 -3.44 -13.01
CA GLN A 63 -19.88 -3.56 -12.99
C GLN A 63 -20.55 -2.34 -12.35
N ALA A 64 -19.92 -1.69 -11.37
CA ALA A 64 -20.42 -0.46 -10.76
C ALA A 64 -20.39 0.78 -11.68
N TRP A 65 -19.75 0.68 -12.85
CA TRP A 65 -19.60 1.80 -13.81
C TRP A 65 -20.39 1.62 -15.12
N GLY A 66 -21.18 0.56 -15.27
CA GLY A 66 -22.02 0.34 -16.46
C GLY A 66 -21.26 0.04 -17.76
N ILE A 67 -19.94 -0.21 -17.69
CA ILE A 67 -19.11 -0.49 -18.86
C ILE A 67 -19.17 -1.99 -19.15
N GLN A 68 -20.00 -2.38 -20.12
CA GLN A 68 -19.92 -3.71 -20.71
C GLN A 68 -18.57 -3.87 -21.45
N LYS A 69 -17.95 -5.05 -21.34
CA LYS A 69 -16.91 -5.43 -22.31
C LYS A 69 -17.57 -5.59 -23.68
N PRO A 70 -16.93 -5.18 -24.79
CA PRO A 70 -17.41 -5.55 -26.11
C PRO A 70 -17.46 -7.08 -26.19
N ALA A 71 -18.57 -7.60 -26.73
CA ALA A 71 -18.67 -9.02 -27.03
C ALA A 71 -17.53 -9.43 -27.97
N ARG A 72 -16.96 -10.63 -27.77
CA ARG A 72 -16.20 -11.26 -28.85
C ARG A 72 -17.18 -11.46 -30.00
N ARG A 73 -16.94 -10.82 -31.14
CA ARG A 73 -17.55 -11.24 -32.39
C ARG A 73 -17.04 -12.65 -32.67
N GLU A 74 -17.96 -13.60 -32.74
CA GLU A 74 -17.78 -14.75 -33.59
C GLU A 74 -17.91 -14.22 -35.02
N GLU A 75 -16.83 -14.27 -35.80
CA GLU A 75 -16.89 -13.92 -37.21
C GLU A 75 -17.50 -15.09 -37.97
N ALA A 76 -18.78 -14.96 -38.31
CA ALA A 76 -19.42 -15.78 -39.31
C ALA A 76 -18.78 -15.46 -40.68
N GLY A 77 -17.96 -16.37 -41.18
CA GLY A 77 -17.42 -16.28 -42.54
C GLY A 77 -18.47 -16.72 -43.57
N VAL A 78 -18.91 -15.78 -44.41
CA VAL A 78 -19.61 -16.08 -45.66
C VAL A 78 -19.07 -15.14 -46.74
N GLU A 79 -18.30 -15.69 -47.68
CA GLU A 79 -18.18 -15.16 -49.03
C GLU A 79 -18.39 -16.29 -50.04
N VAL A 80 -18.88 -15.93 -51.22
CA VAL A 80 -19.56 -16.84 -52.14
C VAL A 80 -18.86 -16.89 -53.50
N GLY A 81 -18.51 -18.10 -53.93
CA GLY A 81 -18.80 -18.61 -55.27
C GLY A 81 -18.05 -18.04 -56.48
N VAL A 82 -16.91 -18.67 -56.80
CA VAL A 82 -16.43 -18.99 -58.17
C VAL A 82 -15.72 -20.36 -58.07
N GLY A 83 -15.87 -21.34 -58.96
CA GLY A 83 -16.71 -21.46 -60.17
C GLY A 83 -16.91 -22.96 -60.55
N GLY A 84 -17.28 -23.25 -61.80
CA GLY A 84 -17.47 -24.63 -62.31
C GLY A 84 -16.26 -25.27 -62.99
N GLY A 85 -16.23 -26.61 -63.06
CA GLY A 85 -15.28 -27.37 -63.89
C GLY A 85 -15.13 -28.84 -63.47
N ALA A 86 -15.50 -29.78 -64.35
CA ALA A 86 -15.38 -31.22 -64.11
C ALA A 86 -14.00 -31.77 -64.57
N GLY A 87 -13.56 -32.90 -63.99
CA GLY A 87 -12.38 -33.62 -64.48
C GLY A 87 -11.96 -34.76 -63.55
N ALA A 88 -12.08 -36.01 -64.02
CA ALA A 88 -11.67 -37.19 -63.27
C ALA A 88 -10.19 -37.52 -63.47
N SER A 89 -9.55 -38.15 -62.47
CA SER A 89 -8.58 -39.24 -62.70
C SER A 89 -8.21 -39.95 -61.40
N SER A 90 -7.96 -41.25 -61.52
CA SER A 90 -7.71 -42.19 -60.44
C SER A 90 -6.26 -42.70 -60.47
N ALA A 91 -5.58 -42.72 -59.32
CA ALA A 91 -4.46 -43.65 -59.08
C ALA A 91 -4.22 -43.86 -57.57
N SER A 92 -4.33 -45.11 -57.14
CA SER A 92 -3.72 -45.67 -55.92
C SER A 92 -2.45 -46.46 -56.34
N PRO A 93 -1.59 -47.05 -55.48
CA PRO A 93 -1.84 -47.42 -54.07
C PRO A 93 -0.65 -47.32 -53.08
N ALA A 94 -0.88 -47.83 -51.86
CA ALA A 94 -0.01 -48.75 -51.11
C ALA A 94 0.58 -48.31 -49.74
N THR A 95 -0.11 -48.81 -48.70
CA THR A 95 0.43 -49.64 -47.59
C THR A 95 1.22 -49.05 -46.41
N SER A 96 0.55 -49.20 -45.24
CA SER A 96 1.01 -49.87 -44.00
C SER A 96 1.54 -49.02 -42.83
N GLY A 97 1.10 -49.40 -41.63
CA GLY A 97 1.46 -48.78 -40.33
C GLY A 97 0.23 -48.64 -39.42
N SER A 98 0.00 -49.60 -38.51
CA SER A 98 -1.30 -49.79 -37.85
C SER A 98 -1.29 -49.58 -36.32
N TRP A 99 -2.08 -48.59 -35.87
CA TRP A 99 -2.88 -48.60 -34.61
C TRP A 99 -2.12 -48.65 -33.25
N PRO A 100 -2.77 -48.41 -32.08
CA PRO A 100 -4.19 -48.13 -31.85
C PRO A 100 -4.50 -46.80 -31.11
N GLY A 101 -5.72 -46.30 -31.31
CA GLY A 101 -6.28 -45.21 -30.50
C GLY A 101 -6.71 -45.66 -29.10
N ARG A 102 -6.71 -44.75 -28.12
CA ARG A 102 -7.23 -45.02 -26.76
C ARG A 102 -8.22 -43.94 -26.32
N LYS A 103 -9.47 -44.35 -26.06
CA LYS A 103 -10.55 -43.53 -25.50
C LYS A 103 -10.06 -42.74 -24.29
N ARG A 104 -10.26 -41.42 -24.26
CA ARG A 104 -10.13 -40.63 -23.02
C ARG A 104 -11.27 -41.02 -22.07
N ARG A 105 -10.94 -41.83 -21.05
CA ARG A 105 -11.85 -42.15 -19.94
C ARG A 105 -12.09 -40.89 -19.10
N ARG A 106 -13.32 -40.75 -18.62
CA ARG A 106 -13.77 -39.72 -17.67
C ARG A 106 -13.51 -40.28 -16.26
N GLY A 107 -12.76 -39.56 -15.43
CA GLY A 107 -12.40 -39.97 -14.06
C GLY A 107 -10.91 -39.77 -13.75
N GLY A 108 -10.64 -38.94 -12.76
CA GLY A 108 -9.32 -38.62 -12.20
C GLY A 108 -9.55 -37.70 -11.00
N GLU A 109 -8.87 -37.95 -9.89
CA GLU A 109 -9.28 -37.44 -8.57
C GLU A 109 -9.15 -35.93 -8.37
N VAL A 110 -9.85 -35.44 -7.34
CA VAL A 110 -9.62 -34.11 -6.77
C VAL A 110 -8.30 -34.16 -6.01
N GLU A 111 -7.21 -33.77 -6.66
CA GLU A 111 -5.95 -33.51 -5.96
C GLU A 111 -6.19 -32.47 -4.86
N ALA A 112 -5.98 -32.88 -3.60
CA ALA A 112 -6.00 -31.97 -2.48
C ALA A 112 -4.92 -30.89 -2.71
N GLY A 113 -5.37 -29.66 -2.89
CA GLY A 113 -4.48 -28.55 -3.20
C GLY A 113 -3.39 -28.41 -2.13
N ALA A 114 -2.13 -28.58 -2.53
CA ALA A 114 -0.99 -28.56 -1.62
C ALA A 114 -1.05 -27.37 -0.65
N GLU A 115 -1.04 -27.66 0.64
CA GLU A 115 -1.06 -26.63 1.68
C GLU A 115 0.15 -25.73 1.51
N ARG A 116 -0.09 -24.50 1.06
CA ARG A 116 0.94 -23.46 1.01
C ARG A 116 1.37 -23.19 2.44
N LYS A 117 2.60 -23.61 2.79
CA LYS A 117 3.23 -23.31 4.08
C LYS A 117 2.99 -21.83 4.43
N PRO A 118 2.53 -21.52 5.66
CA PRO A 118 2.30 -20.14 6.07
C PRO A 118 3.53 -19.28 5.82
N LEU A 119 3.32 -18.08 5.28
CA LEU A 119 4.41 -17.11 5.10
C LEU A 119 4.94 -16.70 6.48
N ALA A 120 6.25 -16.84 6.70
CA ALA A 120 6.86 -16.39 7.94
C ALA A 120 6.71 -14.86 8.10
N CYS A 121 6.24 -14.42 9.27
CA CYS A 121 6.14 -13.00 9.60
C CYS A 121 7.55 -12.40 9.78
N PRO A 122 7.91 -11.33 9.04
CA PRO A 122 9.25 -10.77 9.09
C PRO A 122 9.50 -10.03 10.42
N PHE A 123 10.77 -10.03 10.87
CA PHE A 123 11.16 -9.44 12.16
C PHE A 123 10.70 -7.98 12.33
N TYR A 124 10.74 -7.16 11.27
CA TYR A 124 10.36 -5.74 11.30
C TYR A 124 8.84 -5.49 11.47
N LYS A 125 8.03 -6.55 11.56
CA LYS A 125 6.61 -6.51 11.92
C LYS A 125 6.30 -7.09 13.31
N LYS A 126 7.32 -7.58 14.03
CA LYS A 126 7.22 -8.06 15.42
C LYS A 126 7.83 -7.02 16.36
N ILE A 127 7.21 -6.79 17.52
CA ILE A 127 7.72 -5.85 18.54
C ILE A 127 8.43 -6.66 19.66
N PRO A 128 9.76 -6.52 19.82
CA PRO A 128 10.56 -7.41 20.67
C PRO A 128 10.23 -7.29 22.15
N GLY A 129 10.22 -8.41 22.87
CA GLY A 129 9.83 -8.44 24.29
C GLY A 129 8.32 -8.26 24.54
N THR A 130 7.49 -8.34 23.49
CA THR A 130 6.02 -8.25 23.59
C THR A 130 5.37 -9.32 22.70
N PRO A 131 4.13 -9.75 22.97
CA PRO A 131 3.39 -10.65 22.10
C PRO A 131 2.71 -9.90 20.94
N PHE A 132 3.33 -8.84 20.40
CA PHE A 132 2.69 -7.90 19.47
C PHE A 132 3.27 -7.97 18.06
N THR A 133 2.38 -7.75 17.09
CA THR A 133 2.75 -7.49 15.70
C THR A 133 2.06 -6.24 15.15
N VAL A 134 2.67 -5.61 14.14
CA VAL A 134 2.11 -4.43 13.45
C VAL A 134 1.98 -4.71 11.95
N ASP A 135 0.79 -4.47 11.39
CA ASP A 135 0.47 -4.63 9.97
C ASP A 135 0.82 -6.03 9.42
N ALA A 136 0.58 -7.08 10.23
CA ALA A 136 1.06 -8.45 10.03
C ALA A 136 -0.02 -9.45 9.57
N PHE A 137 -1.10 -8.97 8.95
CA PHE A 137 -2.32 -9.76 8.74
C PHE A 137 -2.23 -10.83 7.65
N ARG A 138 -1.25 -10.74 6.72
CA ARG A 138 -1.05 -11.70 5.62
C ARG A 138 -0.35 -13.00 6.02
N TYR A 139 0.08 -13.13 7.27
CA TYR A 139 0.89 -14.25 7.76
C TYR A 139 0.06 -15.29 8.54
N GLY A 140 -1.26 -15.08 8.69
CA GLY A 140 -2.13 -15.95 9.46
C GLY A 140 -1.87 -15.80 10.97
N ALA A 141 -1.91 -16.92 11.70
CA ALA A 141 -1.50 -16.94 13.10
C ALA A 141 0.04 -16.77 13.18
N VAL A 142 0.49 -15.64 13.74
CA VAL A 142 1.92 -15.38 13.94
C VAL A 142 2.35 -15.98 15.27
N GLU A 143 3.31 -16.90 15.23
CA GLU A 143 3.88 -17.53 16.42
C GLU A 143 4.36 -16.50 17.46
N GLY A 144 3.89 -16.68 18.71
CA GLY A 144 4.11 -15.78 19.84
C GLY A 144 3.20 -14.54 19.88
N SER A 145 2.44 -14.24 18.83
CA SER A 145 1.58 -13.05 18.76
C SER A 145 0.23 -13.30 19.43
N ARG A 146 -0.15 -12.42 20.37
CA ARG A 146 -1.46 -12.39 21.03
C ARG A 146 -2.25 -11.11 20.75
N ALA A 147 -1.60 -10.05 20.27
CA ALA A 147 -2.26 -8.82 19.83
C ALA A 147 -1.70 -8.32 18.50
N TYR A 148 -2.58 -7.87 17.62
CA TYR A 148 -2.25 -7.41 16.28
C TYR A 148 -2.64 -5.93 16.15
N PHE A 149 -1.71 -5.08 15.76
CA PHE A 149 -1.96 -3.67 15.53
C PHE A 149 -2.11 -3.39 14.04
N LEU A 150 -3.12 -2.60 13.67
CA LEU A 150 -3.29 -2.07 12.31
C LEU A 150 -3.07 -0.55 12.35
N SER A 151 -1.98 -0.08 11.75
CA SER A 151 -1.62 1.34 11.77
C SER A 151 -2.63 2.22 11.01
N HIS A 152 -3.14 1.74 9.87
CA HIS A 152 -4.09 2.45 9.02
C HIS A 152 -4.77 1.52 7.98
N PHE A 153 -5.81 2.02 7.30
CA PHE A 153 -6.63 1.22 6.38
C PHE A 153 -6.18 1.28 4.89
N HIS A 154 -4.90 0.98 4.60
CA HIS A 154 -4.44 0.66 3.23
C HIS A 154 -4.12 -0.84 3.05
N HIS A 155 -4.29 -1.33 1.83
CA HIS A 155 -4.38 -2.76 1.51
C HIS A 155 -3.09 -3.55 1.74
N ASP A 156 -1.93 -2.93 1.53
CA ASP A 156 -0.63 -3.50 1.84
C ASP A 156 -0.43 -3.74 3.34
N HIS A 157 -1.08 -2.94 4.19
CA HIS A 157 -1.02 -3.02 5.65
C HIS A 157 -2.09 -3.97 6.21
N TYR A 158 -3.37 -3.78 5.86
CA TYR A 158 -4.46 -4.68 6.30
C TYR A 158 -4.51 -6.01 5.55
N GLY A 159 -3.76 -6.17 4.46
CA GLY A 159 -3.85 -7.31 3.55
C GLY A 159 -3.74 -8.65 4.29
N GLY A 160 -4.74 -9.51 4.12
CA GLY A 160 -4.93 -10.73 4.91
C GLY A 160 -6.16 -10.67 5.84
N LEU A 161 -6.55 -9.49 6.32
CA LEU A 161 -7.81 -9.31 7.05
C LEU A 161 -9.02 -9.63 6.16
N THR A 162 -9.88 -10.49 6.67
CA THR A 162 -11.17 -10.87 6.07
C THR A 162 -12.16 -11.21 7.18
N LYS A 163 -13.44 -11.38 6.85
CA LYS A 163 -14.47 -11.93 7.76
C LYS A 163 -14.15 -13.27 8.43
N LYS A 164 -13.09 -13.98 8.01
CA LYS A 164 -12.62 -15.24 8.62
C LYS A 164 -11.51 -15.04 9.66
N TRP A 165 -11.10 -13.79 9.95
CA TRP A 165 -10.05 -13.52 10.92
C TRP A 165 -10.41 -14.06 12.31
N CYS A 166 -9.52 -14.86 12.89
CA CYS A 166 -9.69 -15.50 14.19
C CYS A 166 -8.38 -15.62 14.99
N HIS A 167 -7.32 -14.91 14.58
CA HIS A 167 -5.97 -15.12 15.12
C HIS A 167 -5.65 -14.25 16.36
N GLY A 168 -6.52 -13.32 16.73
CA GLY A 168 -6.37 -12.46 17.91
C GLY A 168 -7.03 -11.08 17.74
N PRO A 169 -7.11 -10.28 18.82
CA PRO A 169 -7.60 -8.91 18.80
C PRO A 169 -6.76 -7.99 17.89
N ILE A 170 -7.47 -7.07 17.22
CA ILE A 170 -6.99 -6.07 16.27
C ILE A 170 -7.12 -4.69 16.92
N TYR A 171 -6.00 -4.13 17.33
CA TYR A 171 -5.91 -2.80 17.94
C TYR A 171 -5.63 -1.74 16.88
N CYS A 172 -6.48 -0.71 16.81
CA CYS A 172 -6.37 0.39 15.84
C CYS A 172 -7.24 1.59 16.24
N THR A 173 -7.12 2.71 15.53
CA THR A 173 -7.98 3.89 15.78
C THR A 173 -9.46 3.61 15.53
N ASP A 174 -10.36 4.36 16.17
CA ASP A 174 -11.81 4.28 15.95
C ASP A 174 -12.24 4.27 14.47
N LEU A 175 -11.58 5.10 13.64
CA LEU A 175 -11.88 5.19 12.23
C LEU A 175 -11.39 3.95 11.47
N THR A 176 -10.17 3.48 11.75
CA THR A 176 -9.64 2.25 11.15
C THR A 176 -10.48 1.04 11.56
N ALA A 177 -10.88 0.93 12.82
CA ALA A 177 -11.81 -0.09 13.33
C ALA A 177 -13.15 -0.11 12.58
N ARG A 178 -13.74 1.08 12.37
CA ARG A 178 -14.99 1.27 11.61
C ARG A 178 -14.85 0.81 10.16
N LEU A 179 -13.73 1.15 9.50
CA LEU A 179 -13.44 0.73 8.12
C LEU A 179 -13.20 -0.79 8.02
N VAL A 180 -12.45 -1.39 8.95
CA VAL A 180 -12.25 -2.84 9.02
C VAL A 180 -13.60 -3.58 9.15
N LYS A 181 -14.48 -3.16 10.06
CA LYS A 181 -15.83 -3.73 10.21
C LYS A 181 -16.67 -3.55 8.95
N MET A 182 -16.73 -2.34 8.39
CA MET A 182 -17.62 -1.99 7.29
C MET A 182 -17.19 -2.58 5.94
N CYS A 183 -15.89 -2.58 5.64
CA CYS A 183 -15.34 -2.92 4.33
C CYS A 183 -14.81 -4.35 4.23
N LEU A 184 -14.36 -4.95 5.35
CA LEU A 184 -13.80 -6.32 5.37
C LEU A 184 -14.70 -7.32 6.10
N SER A 185 -15.75 -6.85 6.79
CA SER A 185 -16.70 -7.66 7.56
C SER A 185 -16.05 -8.56 8.62
N VAL A 186 -14.94 -8.12 9.21
CA VAL A 186 -14.30 -8.77 10.36
C VAL A 186 -15.27 -8.77 11.55
N ASN A 187 -15.31 -9.87 12.31
CA ASN A 187 -16.18 -9.96 13.49
C ASN A 187 -15.76 -8.91 14.54
N SER A 188 -16.74 -8.22 15.12
CA SER A 188 -16.49 -7.11 16.06
C SER A 188 -15.86 -7.57 17.37
N GLU A 189 -15.94 -8.86 17.72
CA GLU A 189 -15.24 -9.44 18.87
C GLU A 189 -13.71 -9.29 18.79
N TYR A 190 -13.14 -9.25 17.58
CA TYR A 190 -11.70 -9.04 17.36
C TYR A 190 -11.33 -7.57 17.15
N ILE A 191 -12.27 -6.62 17.11
CA ILE A 191 -11.96 -5.23 16.77
C ILE A 191 -11.92 -4.41 18.05
N CYS A 192 -10.70 -3.99 18.43
CA CYS A 192 -10.42 -3.22 19.63
C CYS A 192 -10.07 -1.77 19.24
N PRO A 193 -11.07 -0.87 19.13
CA PRO A 193 -10.80 0.54 18.84
C PRO A 193 -10.07 1.20 20.02
N MET A 194 -9.17 2.12 19.70
CA MET A 194 -8.41 2.94 20.63
C MET A 194 -8.52 4.42 20.23
N GLU A 195 -8.73 5.27 21.23
CA GLU A 195 -8.67 6.72 21.08
C GLU A 195 -7.23 7.18 20.86
N LEU A 196 -7.04 8.26 20.11
CA LEU A 196 -5.74 8.94 20.00
C LEU A 196 -5.35 9.59 21.35
N ASP A 197 -4.05 9.69 21.58
CA ASP A 197 -3.40 10.34 22.73
C ASP A 197 -3.77 9.77 24.12
N LYS A 198 -4.48 8.63 24.14
CA LYS A 198 -4.87 7.88 25.34
C LYS A 198 -3.98 6.64 25.51
N GLU A 199 -3.55 6.40 26.74
CA GLU A 199 -2.75 5.23 27.11
C GLU A 199 -3.65 4.04 27.50
N TYR A 200 -3.36 2.88 26.92
CA TYR A 200 -4.02 1.62 27.20
C TYR A 200 -2.98 0.58 27.65
N LEU A 201 -3.29 -0.19 28.70
CA LEU A 201 -2.45 -1.31 29.13
C LEU A 201 -2.92 -2.59 28.42
N ILE A 202 -2.09 -3.12 27.52
CA ILE A 202 -2.36 -4.33 26.75
C ILE A 202 -1.24 -5.32 27.05
N GLU A 203 -1.54 -6.54 27.51
CA GLU A 203 -0.52 -7.58 27.80
C GLU A 203 0.66 -7.12 28.69
N GLY A 204 0.43 -6.16 29.59
CA GLY A 204 1.47 -5.57 30.45
C GLY A 204 2.33 -4.47 29.79
N VAL A 205 2.01 -4.06 28.57
CA VAL A 205 2.67 -2.98 27.82
C VAL A 205 1.73 -1.78 27.73
N ALA A 206 2.23 -0.59 28.04
CA ALA A 206 1.48 0.65 27.86
C ALA A 206 1.57 1.10 26.39
N VAL A 207 0.42 1.31 25.75
CA VAL A 207 0.32 1.63 24.31
C VAL A 207 -0.49 2.92 24.11
N THR A 208 0.02 3.81 23.26
CA THR A 208 -0.65 5.07 22.87
C THR A 208 -0.62 5.21 21.36
N LEU A 209 -1.77 5.58 20.76
CA LEU A 209 -1.86 5.92 19.35
C LEU A 209 -1.75 7.44 19.16
N LEU A 210 -0.90 7.91 18.24
CA LEU A 210 -0.70 9.32 17.92
C LEU A 210 -1.03 9.56 16.43
N GLU A 211 -1.52 10.74 16.06
CA GLU A 211 -1.88 11.05 14.66
C GLU A 211 -0.68 10.98 13.70
N ALA A 212 -0.80 10.21 12.61
CA ALA A 212 0.29 9.96 11.65
C ALA A 212 0.42 11.00 10.51
N ASN A 213 -0.55 11.90 10.34
CA ASN A 213 -0.59 12.93 9.29
C ASN A 213 -0.55 12.35 7.85
N HIS A 214 -0.89 11.07 7.71
CA HIS A 214 -0.89 10.28 6.48
C HIS A 214 -2.28 10.27 5.82
N CYS A 215 -3.15 9.33 6.17
CA CYS A 215 -4.53 9.23 5.71
C CYS A 215 -5.50 9.20 6.92
N PRO A 216 -6.81 9.42 6.72
CA PRO A 216 -7.76 9.47 7.84
C PRO A 216 -7.73 8.20 8.70
N GLY A 217 -7.44 8.37 10.01
CA GLY A 217 -7.37 7.28 10.98
C GLY A 217 -6.02 6.55 11.04
N ALA A 218 -4.98 7.05 10.37
CA ALA A 218 -3.63 6.50 10.47
C ALA A 218 -2.93 6.91 11.77
N ALA A 219 -2.29 5.95 12.43
CA ALA A 219 -1.61 6.18 13.71
C ALA A 219 -0.14 5.76 13.72
N VAL A 220 0.69 6.63 14.33
CA VAL A 220 1.98 6.28 14.92
C VAL A 220 1.68 5.58 16.25
N ILE A 221 2.33 4.45 16.52
CA ILE A 221 2.08 3.62 17.70
C ILE A 221 3.28 3.72 18.64
N HIS A 222 3.06 4.21 19.86
CA HIS A 222 4.07 4.21 20.91
C HIS A 222 3.82 3.06 21.89
N PHE A 223 4.87 2.30 22.19
CA PHE A 223 4.87 1.20 23.15
C PHE A 223 5.86 1.51 24.27
N ARG A 224 5.45 1.37 25.53
CA ARG A 224 6.32 1.42 26.72
C ARG A 224 6.22 0.10 27.47
N LEU A 225 7.31 -0.65 27.49
CA LEU A 225 7.43 -1.99 28.06
C LEU A 225 7.63 -1.93 29.58
N GLY A 226 7.33 -3.04 30.26
CA GLY A 226 7.51 -3.17 31.71
C GLY A 226 8.97 -3.08 32.20
N ASP A 227 9.95 -3.24 31.31
CA ASP A 227 11.38 -3.03 31.58
C ASP A 227 11.83 -1.57 31.36
N GLY A 228 10.88 -0.66 31.07
CA GLY A 228 11.12 0.74 30.80
C GLY A 228 11.53 1.08 29.37
N LYS A 229 11.73 0.09 28.47
CA LYS A 229 12.04 0.37 27.07
C LYS A 229 10.85 0.98 26.34
N THR A 230 11.15 1.90 25.44
CA THR A 230 10.16 2.62 24.62
C THR A 230 10.42 2.40 23.14
N TYR A 231 9.37 2.01 22.41
CA TYR A 231 9.43 1.81 20.97
C TYR A 231 8.38 2.68 20.28
N LEU A 232 8.73 3.20 19.11
CA LEU A 232 7.83 3.97 18.26
C LEU A 232 7.74 3.28 16.90
N HIS A 233 6.53 2.97 16.44
CA HIS A 233 6.28 2.43 15.11
C HIS A 233 5.45 3.43 14.31
N THR A 234 6.02 4.06 13.28
CA THR A 234 5.34 5.16 12.59
C THR A 234 4.08 4.76 11.84
N GLY A 235 3.95 3.47 11.49
CA GLY A 235 3.08 3.09 10.36
C GLY A 235 3.60 3.80 9.11
N ASP A 236 2.69 4.15 8.20
CA ASP A 236 2.97 5.15 7.16
C ASP A 236 2.62 6.54 7.70
N PHE A 237 3.54 7.50 7.57
CA PHE A 237 3.41 8.82 8.22
C PHE A 237 4.03 9.96 7.41
N ARG A 238 3.52 11.18 7.64
CA ARG A 238 4.23 12.40 7.23
C ARG A 238 4.65 13.20 8.46
N ALA A 239 5.94 13.09 8.80
CA ALA A 239 6.58 13.84 9.86
C ALA A 239 6.22 15.34 9.79
N SER A 240 5.96 15.93 10.95
CA SER A 240 5.47 17.30 11.06
C SER A 240 5.91 17.91 12.39
N LYS A 241 5.93 19.25 12.45
CA LYS A 241 6.27 19.98 13.68
C LYS A 241 5.30 19.68 14.82
N SER A 242 4.03 19.36 14.56
CA SER A 242 3.07 19.02 15.61
C SER A 242 3.45 17.73 16.35
N MET A 243 4.05 16.74 15.66
CA MET A 243 4.59 15.54 16.32
C MET A 243 5.78 15.89 17.22
N GLN A 244 6.66 16.81 16.80
CA GLN A 244 7.79 17.30 17.60
C GLN A 244 7.36 18.14 18.82
N LEU A 245 6.12 18.65 18.80
CA LEU A 245 5.48 19.34 19.92
C LEU A 245 4.66 18.40 20.81
N HIS A 246 4.52 17.13 20.45
CA HIS A 246 3.69 16.20 21.22
C HIS A 246 4.36 15.85 22.57
N PRO A 247 3.70 16.03 23.73
CA PRO A 247 4.34 15.89 25.04
C PRO A 247 5.01 14.54 25.29
N LEU A 248 4.42 13.46 24.77
CA LEU A 248 4.96 12.10 24.87
C LEU A 248 6.29 11.97 24.11
N LEU A 249 6.42 12.59 22.93
CA LEU A 249 7.63 12.53 22.11
C LEU A 249 8.70 13.54 22.52
N GLN A 250 8.33 14.64 23.19
CA GLN A 250 9.30 15.58 23.78
C GLN A 250 9.99 15.05 25.03
N ARG A 251 9.27 14.27 25.85
CA ARG A 251 9.76 13.74 27.13
C ARG A 251 10.28 12.31 27.03
N GLY A 252 9.87 11.58 26.00
CA GLY A 252 10.24 10.19 25.78
C GLY A 252 11.60 10.06 25.10
N HIS A 253 12.56 9.44 25.80
CA HIS A 253 13.62 8.70 25.12
C HIS A 253 12.99 7.60 24.25
N ILE A 254 13.56 7.25 23.09
CA ILE A 254 13.10 6.16 22.22
C ILE A 254 14.23 5.14 22.02
N ASN A 255 14.04 3.90 22.48
CA ASN A 255 15.01 2.82 22.25
C ASN A 255 14.97 2.30 20.81
N LEU A 256 13.77 2.16 20.22
CA LEU A 256 13.61 1.58 18.89
C LEU A 256 12.56 2.33 18.06
N LEU A 257 12.97 2.79 16.87
CA LEU A 257 12.09 3.45 15.91
C LEU A 257 11.89 2.56 14.68
N TYR A 258 10.67 2.05 14.47
CA TYR A 258 10.26 1.47 13.18
C TYR A 258 9.75 2.61 12.30
N LEU A 259 10.44 2.87 11.19
CA LEU A 259 10.31 4.08 10.37
C LEU A 259 9.82 3.77 8.95
N ASP A 260 8.77 4.46 8.52
CA ASP A 260 8.42 4.60 7.10
C ASP A 260 9.55 5.29 6.35
N THR A 261 10.17 4.53 5.46
CA THR A 261 11.30 4.93 4.63
C THR A 261 10.94 5.03 3.14
N THR A 262 9.65 5.21 2.82
CA THR A 262 9.13 5.30 1.43
C THR A 262 9.96 6.25 0.57
N TYR A 263 10.36 7.39 1.13
CA TYR A 263 11.14 8.43 0.47
C TYR A 263 12.48 8.72 1.16
N CYS A 264 13.12 7.72 1.76
CA CYS A 264 14.46 7.84 2.35
C CYS A 264 15.58 7.93 1.28
N ASN A 265 15.53 8.97 0.43
CA ASN A 265 16.58 9.33 -0.52
C ASN A 265 16.57 10.86 -0.78
N PRO A 266 17.73 11.57 -0.79
CA PRO A 266 17.82 13.03 -0.88
C PRO A 266 17.05 13.71 -2.03
N LYS A 267 16.81 12.99 -3.14
CA LYS A 267 16.07 13.52 -4.30
C LYS A 267 14.59 13.79 -4.02
N TYR A 268 14.03 13.19 -2.96
CA TYR A 268 12.62 13.34 -2.61
C TYR A 268 12.40 14.51 -1.66
N LYS A 269 12.18 15.69 -2.24
CA LYS A 269 11.77 16.92 -1.56
C LYS A 269 10.33 17.24 -1.99
N PHE A 270 9.46 17.50 -1.02
CA PHE A 270 8.05 17.83 -1.28
C PHE A 270 7.72 19.20 -0.71
N PRO A 271 6.89 19.99 -1.39
CA PRO A 271 6.34 21.21 -0.82
C PRO A 271 5.33 20.88 0.31
N PRO A 272 4.98 21.88 1.14
CA PRO A 272 3.86 21.81 2.06
C PRO A 272 2.56 21.33 1.39
N LYS A 273 1.72 20.58 2.12
CA LYS A 273 0.42 20.11 1.61
C LYS A 273 -0.50 21.28 1.20
N ALA A 274 -0.40 22.43 1.87
CA ALA A 274 -1.18 23.63 1.58
C ALA A 274 -0.87 24.23 0.20
N ASP A 275 0.40 24.41 -0.14
CA ASP A 275 0.85 25.00 -1.39
C ASP A 275 0.39 24.17 -2.60
N VAL A 276 0.40 22.84 -2.48
CA VAL A 276 -0.12 21.93 -3.51
C VAL A 276 -1.64 22.06 -3.67
N ILE A 277 -2.37 22.24 -2.56
CA ILE A 277 -3.82 22.47 -2.58
C ILE A 277 -4.14 23.79 -3.29
N ASP A 278 -3.45 24.87 -2.95
CA ASP A 278 -3.61 26.19 -3.60
C ASP A 278 -3.31 26.11 -5.11
N PHE A 279 -2.19 25.50 -5.51
CA PHE A 279 -1.84 25.31 -6.92
C PHE A 279 -2.94 24.54 -7.69
N VAL A 280 -3.49 23.47 -7.09
CA VAL A 280 -4.56 22.67 -7.68
C VAL A 280 -5.84 23.49 -7.84
N VAL A 281 -6.23 24.28 -6.83
CA VAL A 281 -7.40 25.17 -6.86
C VAL A 281 -7.24 26.25 -7.93
N ARG A 282 -6.14 27.01 -7.90
CA ARG A 282 -5.84 28.06 -8.90
C ARG A 282 -5.80 27.51 -10.32
N THR A 283 -5.27 26.29 -10.50
CA THR A 283 -5.24 25.63 -11.81
C THR A 283 -6.64 25.20 -12.27
N ALA A 284 -7.47 24.64 -11.38
CA ALA A 284 -8.85 24.30 -11.72
C ALA A 284 -9.68 25.53 -12.14
N GLN A 285 -9.60 26.62 -11.37
CA GLN A 285 -10.23 27.91 -11.69
C GLN A 285 -9.77 28.45 -13.06
N ARG A 286 -8.44 28.45 -13.32
CA ARG A 286 -7.87 28.94 -14.58
C ARG A 286 -8.35 28.16 -15.82
N TYR A 287 -8.58 26.85 -15.70
CA TYR A 287 -9.12 26.05 -16.81
C TYR A 287 -10.62 26.29 -17.00
N LEU A 288 -11.40 26.39 -15.92
CA LEU A 288 -12.83 26.69 -16.00
C LEU A 288 -13.14 28.09 -16.55
N LEU A 289 -12.25 29.07 -16.31
CA LEU A 289 -12.33 30.40 -16.95
C LEU A 289 -12.12 30.36 -18.47
N LYS A 290 -11.40 29.36 -19.00
CA LYS A 290 -11.14 29.20 -20.45
C LYS A 290 -12.15 28.29 -21.14
N GLU A 291 -12.56 27.23 -20.46
CA GLU A 291 -13.55 26.26 -20.93
C GLU A 291 -14.48 25.88 -19.76
N PRO A 292 -15.60 26.59 -19.59
CA PRO A 292 -16.54 26.36 -18.49
C PRO A 292 -17.14 24.96 -18.47
N LYS A 293 -17.14 24.23 -19.60
CA LYS A 293 -17.56 22.82 -19.68
C LYS A 293 -16.38 21.86 -19.47
N THR A 294 -15.35 22.24 -18.70
CA THR A 294 -14.29 21.33 -18.26
C THR A 294 -14.77 20.48 -17.07
N LEU A 295 -14.64 19.17 -17.19
CA LEU A 295 -14.74 18.24 -16.05
C LEU A 295 -13.45 18.28 -15.24
N ILE A 296 -13.55 18.51 -13.92
CA ILE A 296 -12.44 18.35 -12.99
C ILE A 296 -12.45 16.90 -12.46
N VAL A 297 -11.30 16.23 -12.54
CA VAL A 297 -11.11 14.86 -12.01
C VAL A 297 -9.98 14.86 -10.99
N VAL A 298 -10.18 14.20 -9.84
CA VAL A 298 -9.09 13.93 -8.88
C VAL A 298 -8.92 12.42 -8.72
N GLY A 299 -7.69 11.94 -8.91
CA GLY A 299 -7.32 10.55 -8.63
C GLY A 299 -7.08 10.33 -7.14
N ALA A 300 -7.76 9.37 -6.53
CA ALA A 300 -7.56 9.00 -5.13
C ALA A 300 -7.56 7.48 -4.91
N TYR A 301 -7.10 7.04 -3.74
CA TYR A 301 -7.17 5.65 -3.28
C TYR A 301 -8.55 5.36 -2.67
N SER A 302 -8.69 4.33 -1.82
CA SER A 302 -9.89 4.09 -1.00
C SER A 302 -10.08 5.18 0.05
N ILE A 303 -9.00 5.54 0.74
CA ILE A 303 -8.87 6.67 1.67
C ILE A 303 -7.55 7.39 1.43
N GLY A 304 -7.48 8.68 1.76
CA GLY A 304 -6.33 9.55 1.48
C GLY A 304 -6.60 10.47 0.29
N LYS A 305 -5.92 11.62 0.28
CA LYS A 305 -6.08 12.74 -0.66
C LYS A 305 -7.38 13.56 -0.52
N GLU A 306 -8.17 13.36 0.54
CA GLU A 306 -9.45 14.07 0.80
C GLU A 306 -9.35 15.57 0.62
N ASN A 307 -8.34 16.18 1.26
CA ASN A 307 -8.18 17.64 1.30
C ASN A 307 -7.98 18.25 -0.09
N VAL A 308 -7.47 17.49 -1.07
CA VAL A 308 -7.27 17.98 -2.45
C VAL A 308 -8.61 18.23 -3.13
N TYR A 309 -9.50 17.24 -3.14
CA TYR A 309 -10.81 17.39 -3.78
C TYR A 309 -11.82 18.15 -2.91
N LEU A 310 -11.67 18.13 -1.59
CA LEU A 310 -12.46 18.98 -0.70
C LEU A 310 -12.17 20.48 -0.93
N ALA A 311 -10.90 20.87 -1.07
CA ALA A 311 -10.54 22.25 -1.35
C ALA A 311 -11.04 22.74 -2.72
N ILE A 312 -10.96 21.91 -3.78
CA ILE A 312 -11.57 22.24 -5.08
C ILE A 312 -13.08 22.43 -4.93
N SER A 313 -13.78 21.53 -4.22
CA SER A 313 -15.22 21.66 -3.97
C SER A 313 -15.57 22.93 -3.21
N GLN A 314 -14.76 23.33 -2.23
CA GLN A 314 -14.95 24.56 -1.48
C GLN A 314 -14.75 25.79 -2.37
N ALA A 315 -13.64 25.87 -3.11
CA ALA A 315 -13.27 27.03 -3.91
C ALA A 315 -14.07 27.21 -5.22
N LEU A 316 -14.76 26.16 -5.69
CA LEU A 316 -15.64 26.20 -6.86
C LEU A 316 -17.13 26.11 -6.50
N GLU A 317 -17.45 25.92 -5.21
CA GLU A 317 -18.81 25.68 -4.67
C GLU A 317 -19.57 24.49 -5.30
N VAL A 318 -18.87 23.56 -5.95
CA VAL A 318 -19.47 22.37 -6.60
C VAL A 318 -19.48 21.14 -5.67
N PRO A 319 -20.49 20.27 -5.75
CA PRO A 319 -20.47 18.99 -5.05
C PRO A 319 -19.42 18.04 -5.61
N ILE A 320 -18.99 17.08 -4.80
CA ILE A 320 -18.00 16.04 -5.10
C ILE A 320 -18.75 14.77 -5.51
N TYR A 321 -18.67 14.37 -6.77
CA TYR A 321 -19.17 13.06 -7.20
C TYR A 321 -18.14 11.96 -6.94
N THR A 322 -18.57 10.88 -6.29
CA THR A 322 -17.80 9.63 -6.21
C THR A 322 -18.72 8.43 -6.41
N ASP A 323 -18.15 7.26 -6.74
CA ASP A 323 -18.89 5.99 -6.74
C ASP A 323 -19.45 5.63 -5.35
N ALA A 324 -20.47 4.75 -5.31
CA ALA A 324 -21.19 4.40 -4.09
C ALA A 324 -20.30 3.75 -3.00
N SER A 325 -19.25 3.02 -3.38
CA SER A 325 -18.32 2.40 -2.43
C SER A 325 -17.51 3.47 -1.72
N ARG A 326 -16.91 4.40 -2.49
CA ARG A 326 -16.19 5.54 -1.92
C ARG A 326 -17.11 6.44 -1.09
N ARG A 327 -18.34 6.74 -1.52
CA ARG A 327 -19.28 7.56 -0.71
C ARG A 327 -19.51 6.96 0.67
N ARG A 328 -19.73 5.64 0.75
CA ARG A 328 -19.92 4.93 2.03
C ARG A 328 -18.71 5.05 2.94
N ILE A 329 -17.51 4.96 2.39
CA ILE A 329 -16.24 5.17 3.10
C ILE A 329 -16.13 6.61 3.62
N LEU A 330 -16.31 7.62 2.76
CA LEU A 330 -16.15 9.02 3.14
C LEU A 330 -17.19 9.48 4.20
N HIS A 331 -18.44 9.00 4.12
CA HIS A 331 -19.42 9.27 5.17
C HIS A 331 -19.05 8.63 6.51
N SER A 332 -18.33 7.51 6.51
CA SER A 332 -17.91 6.85 7.76
C SER A 332 -16.89 7.68 8.56
N PHE A 333 -16.24 8.67 7.95
CA PHE A 333 -15.25 9.55 8.61
C PHE A 333 -15.90 10.50 9.64
N GLY A 334 -17.21 10.76 9.56
CA GLY A 334 -17.91 11.73 10.40
C GLY A 334 -17.61 13.19 10.06
N TRP A 335 -16.83 13.46 9.01
CA TRP A 335 -16.46 14.82 8.59
C TRP A 335 -17.66 15.53 7.95
N SER A 336 -18.24 16.50 8.66
CA SER A 336 -19.48 17.17 8.26
C SER A 336 -19.30 18.09 7.04
N ASN A 337 -18.16 18.77 6.94
CA ASN A 337 -17.76 19.61 5.81
C ASN A 337 -17.62 18.80 4.50
N LEU A 338 -17.07 17.58 4.58
CA LEU A 338 -16.95 16.65 3.46
C LEU A 338 -18.30 16.01 3.13
N SER A 339 -19.00 15.48 4.13
CA SER A 339 -20.27 14.76 3.95
C SER A 339 -21.36 15.61 3.28
N LYS A 340 -21.45 16.90 3.62
CA LYS A 340 -22.41 17.84 3.00
C LYS A 340 -22.10 18.14 1.52
N ARG A 341 -20.88 17.87 1.06
CA ARG A 341 -20.42 18.16 -0.31
C ARG A 341 -20.45 16.95 -1.23
N ILE A 342 -20.58 15.73 -0.70
CA ILE A 342 -20.65 14.51 -1.52
C ILE A 342 -22.01 14.40 -2.22
N CYS A 343 -22.02 14.12 -3.53
CA CYS A 343 -23.24 13.79 -4.28
C CYS A 343 -23.23 12.37 -4.86
N SER A 344 -24.43 11.81 -5.03
CA SER A 344 -24.63 10.49 -5.64
C SER A 344 -24.76 10.52 -7.17
N CYS A 345 -25.04 11.68 -7.76
CA CYS A 345 -25.37 11.84 -9.17
C CYS A 345 -24.24 12.56 -9.93
N ASN A 346 -23.61 11.89 -10.89
CA ASN A 346 -22.55 12.46 -11.74
C ASN A 346 -23.03 13.69 -12.56
N GLN A 347 -24.33 13.77 -12.87
CA GLN A 347 -24.95 14.89 -13.58
C GLN A 347 -25.05 16.17 -12.71
N SER A 348 -24.99 16.05 -11.38
CA SER A 348 -25.07 17.21 -10.46
C SER A 348 -23.72 17.88 -10.16
N SER A 349 -22.60 17.29 -10.63
CA SER A 349 -21.25 17.72 -10.27
C SER A 349 -20.33 17.85 -11.49
N SER A 350 -19.42 18.82 -11.46
CA SER A 350 -18.26 18.96 -12.36
C SER A 350 -16.93 18.53 -11.73
N LEU A 351 -16.95 17.97 -10.52
CA LEU A 351 -15.80 17.48 -9.77
C LEU A 351 -15.96 15.99 -9.42
N HIS A 352 -15.26 15.11 -10.12
CA HIS A 352 -15.40 13.66 -9.98
C HIS A 352 -14.14 13.04 -9.36
N VAL A 353 -14.29 12.22 -8.33
CA VAL A 353 -13.18 11.46 -7.72
C VAL A 353 -13.15 10.05 -8.28
N LEU A 354 -12.07 9.71 -8.98
CA LEU A 354 -11.88 8.39 -9.61
C LEU A 354 -10.71 7.65 -8.94
N PRO A 355 -10.65 6.31 -9.04
CA PRO A 355 -9.46 5.57 -8.62
C PRO A 355 -8.20 6.08 -9.33
N LEU A 356 -7.12 6.30 -8.58
CA LEU A 356 -5.88 6.86 -9.11
C LEU A 356 -5.28 6.03 -10.27
N SER A 357 -5.52 4.72 -10.32
CA SER A 357 -5.14 3.85 -11.42
C SER A 357 -5.88 4.16 -12.74
N SER A 358 -7.12 4.65 -12.66
CA SER A 358 -7.97 5.01 -13.81
C SER A 358 -7.61 6.35 -14.45
N VAL A 359 -6.90 7.26 -13.75
CA VAL A 359 -6.57 8.61 -14.24
C VAL A 359 -5.45 8.57 -15.29
N ARG A 360 -5.77 8.09 -16.50
CA ARG A 360 -4.91 7.97 -17.69
C ARG A 360 -5.66 8.49 -18.90
N HIS A 361 -4.98 9.03 -19.93
CA HIS A 361 -5.65 9.72 -21.04
C HIS A 361 -6.72 8.88 -21.74
N GLU A 362 -6.44 7.63 -22.09
CA GLU A 362 -7.41 6.73 -22.74
C GLU A 362 -8.66 6.48 -21.88
N ASN A 363 -8.47 6.23 -20.59
CA ASN A 363 -9.56 5.97 -19.66
C ASN A 363 -10.41 7.22 -19.43
N LEU A 364 -9.78 8.40 -19.37
CA LEU A 364 -10.48 9.68 -19.21
C LEU A 364 -11.22 10.11 -20.49
N LYS A 365 -10.71 9.77 -21.68
CA LYS A 365 -11.44 9.95 -22.95
C LYS A 365 -12.72 9.10 -22.95
N LYS A 366 -12.59 7.80 -22.66
CA LYS A 366 -13.73 6.86 -22.51
C LYS A 366 -14.72 7.31 -21.42
N TYR A 367 -14.22 7.85 -20.31
CA TYR A 367 -15.06 8.37 -19.24
C TYR A 367 -15.81 9.64 -19.66
N LEU A 368 -15.17 10.54 -20.41
CA LEU A 368 -15.81 11.74 -20.95
C LEU A 368 -16.95 11.39 -21.93
N GLU A 369 -16.78 10.34 -22.72
CA GLU A 369 -17.80 9.83 -23.65
C GLU A 369 -19.07 9.34 -22.93
N THR A 370 -18.97 8.75 -21.74
CA THR A 370 -20.15 8.31 -20.95
C THR A 370 -20.93 9.47 -20.30
N LEU A 371 -20.44 10.71 -20.40
CA LEU A 371 -21.07 11.89 -19.83
C LEU A 371 -21.89 12.70 -20.87
N ASN A 372 -22.30 12.06 -21.96
CA ASN A 372 -23.26 12.58 -22.96
C ASN A 372 -22.94 14.00 -23.47
N GLN A 373 -21.66 14.28 -23.74
CA GLN A 373 -21.15 15.60 -24.18
C GLN A 373 -21.47 16.79 -23.24
N ARG A 374 -21.86 16.54 -21.98
CA ARG A 374 -22.04 17.60 -20.96
C ARG A 374 -20.74 18.39 -20.73
N PHE A 375 -19.61 17.72 -20.85
CA PHE A 375 -18.28 18.29 -20.71
C PHE A 375 -17.53 18.23 -22.04
N LEU A 376 -16.86 19.33 -22.38
CA LEU A 376 -16.06 19.47 -23.59
C LEU A 376 -14.61 19.03 -23.35
N ALA A 377 -14.08 19.21 -22.14
CA ALA A 377 -12.71 18.85 -21.77
C ALA A 377 -12.64 18.15 -20.40
N VAL A 378 -11.49 17.54 -20.09
CA VAL A 378 -11.13 17.02 -18.77
C VAL A 378 -9.82 17.65 -18.31
N LEU A 379 -9.84 18.25 -17.11
CA LEU A 379 -8.65 18.55 -16.32
C LEU A 379 -8.58 17.55 -15.16
N ALA A 380 -7.53 16.74 -15.13
CA ALA A 380 -7.33 15.73 -14.10
C ALA A 380 -6.08 16.00 -13.25
N PHE A 381 -6.19 15.75 -11.95
CA PHE A 381 -5.09 15.78 -11.00
C PHE A 381 -4.75 14.37 -10.51
N ARG A 382 -3.46 14.03 -10.50
CA ARG A 382 -2.87 12.82 -9.92
C ARG A 382 -2.00 13.23 -8.72
N PRO A 383 -2.54 13.21 -7.49
CA PRO A 383 -1.80 13.62 -6.30
C PRO A 383 -0.85 12.50 -5.85
N THR A 384 0.44 12.64 -6.17
CA THR A 384 1.48 11.60 -5.98
C THR A 384 2.85 12.24 -5.69
N GLY A 385 3.58 11.75 -4.69
CA GLY A 385 4.93 12.26 -4.38
C GLY A 385 6.04 11.84 -5.35
N TRP A 386 5.93 10.65 -5.96
CA TRP A 386 7.06 10.00 -6.67
C TRP A 386 7.56 10.66 -7.97
N ASN A 387 6.77 11.56 -8.58
CA ASN A 387 7.01 12.03 -9.96
C ASN A 387 7.85 13.32 -10.07
N PHE A 388 8.42 13.83 -8.99
CA PHE A 388 9.02 15.16 -8.95
C PHE A 388 10.54 15.09 -8.73
N SER A 389 11.28 15.67 -9.68
CA SER A 389 12.69 16.02 -9.50
C SER A 389 12.81 17.25 -8.59
N GLU A 390 14.00 17.40 -8.01
CA GLU A 390 14.35 18.46 -7.06
C GLU A 390 14.02 19.87 -7.56
N SER A 391 14.23 20.16 -8.85
CA SER A 391 13.91 21.45 -9.48
C SER A 391 12.41 21.73 -9.63
N THR A 392 11.58 20.70 -9.77
CA THR A 392 10.13 20.84 -10.02
C THR A 392 9.33 20.81 -8.72
N GLY A 393 9.85 20.18 -7.66
CA GLY A 393 9.17 20.09 -6.37
C GLY A 393 9.05 21.41 -5.62
N MET A 394 9.97 22.36 -5.86
CA MET A 394 9.99 23.68 -5.18
C MET A 394 9.18 24.77 -5.91
N GLN A 395 8.96 24.64 -7.23
CA GLN A 395 8.28 25.66 -8.03
C GLN A 395 7.08 25.05 -8.76
N LEU A 396 5.94 24.99 -8.07
CA LEU A 396 4.71 24.35 -8.55
C LEU A 396 4.22 24.87 -9.90
N ASP A 397 4.43 26.16 -10.21
CA ASP A 397 4.06 26.74 -11.51
C ASP A 397 4.89 26.20 -12.70
N LEU A 398 6.02 25.51 -12.45
CA LEU A 398 6.79 24.81 -13.50
C LEU A 398 6.24 23.40 -13.82
N ILE A 399 5.24 22.91 -13.09
CA ILE A 399 4.65 21.59 -13.35
C ILE A 399 3.96 21.59 -14.73
N LYS A 400 4.61 20.94 -15.70
CA LYS A 400 4.04 20.73 -17.03
C LYS A 400 3.02 19.58 -16.98
N PRO A 401 1.77 19.80 -17.41
CA PRO A 401 0.81 18.71 -17.54
C PRO A 401 1.13 17.84 -18.76
N SER A 402 0.58 16.63 -18.77
CA SER A 402 0.50 15.79 -19.95
C SER A 402 -0.88 15.94 -20.59
N SER A 403 -0.94 16.42 -21.84
CA SER A 403 -2.20 16.64 -22.58
C SER A 403 -2.30 15.72 -23.80
N SER A 404 -3.51 15.24 -24.10
CA SER A 404 -3.82 14.46 -25.30
C SER A 404 -5.25 14.73 -25.75
N GLY A 405 -5.40 15.58 -26.76
CA GLY A 405 -6.71 16.07 -27.21
C GLY A 405 -7.44 16.80 -26.07
N ARG A 406 -8.70 16.42 -25.83
CA ARG A 406 -9.59 17.05 -24.82
C ARG A 406 -9.25 16.69 -23.35
N VAL A 407 -8.15 15.98 -23.09
CA VAL A 407 -7.75 15.54 -21.74
C VAL A 407 -6.39 16.10 -21.37
N THR A 408 -6.33 16.81 -20.24
CA THR A 408 -5.11 17.32 -19.60
C THR A 408 -4.95 16.69 -18.22
N ILE A 409 -3.75 16.19 -17.91
CA ILE A 409 -3.45 15.54 -16.62
C ILE A 409 -2.23 16.20 -15.97
N TYR A 410 -2.42 16.78 -14.78
CA TYR A 410 -1.33 17.19 -13.89
C TYR A 410 -1.00 16.05 -12.93
N GLY A 411 0.27 15.65 -12.86
CA GLY A 411 0.81 15.12 -11.60
C GLY A 411 0.93 16.29 -10.61
N VAL A 412 0.65 16.09 -9.33
CA VAL A 412 0.90 17.11 -8.29
C VAL A 412 1.55 16.49 -7.03
N PRO A 413 2.52 17.16 -6.38
CA PRO A 413 3.37 16.57 -5.33
C PRO A 413 2.70 16.48 -3.96
N TYR A 414 1.42 16.10 -3.90
CA TYR A 414 0.69 15.92 -2.64
C TYR A 414 1.09 14.58 -1.99
N SER A 415 2.21 14.61 -1.25
CA SER A 415 2.66 13.48 -0.45
C SER A 415 1.94 13.41 0.90
N GLU A 416 1.55 12.19 1.28
CA GLU A 416 1.10 11.82 2.63
C GLU A 416 2.16 10.97 3.35
N HIS A 417 3.37 10.87 2.77
CA HIS A 417 4.57 10.38 3.44
C HIS A 417 5.58 11.52 3.57
N SER A 418 6.46 11.40 4.55
CA SER A 418 7.61 12.29 4.77
C SER A 418 8.51 12.38 3.54
N SER A 419 8.94 13.60 3.20
CA SER A 419 10.14 13.86 2.37
C SER A 419 11.42 13.45 3.11
N PHE A 420 12.55 13.40 2.40
CA PHE A 420 13.84 13.06 3.01
C PHE A 420 14.24 14.02 4.14
N THR A 421 13.95 15.32 4.00
CA THR A 421 14.22 16.33 5.03
C THR A 421 13.25 16.20 6.21
N GLU A 422 11.96 15.97 5.97
CA GLU A 422 10.98 15.70 7.04
C GLU A 422 11.35 14.43 7.84
N LEU A 423 11.86 13.37 7.19
CA LEU A 423 12.40 12.17 7.85
C LEU A 423 13.63 12.49 8.70
N ARG A 424 14.64 13.14 8.13
CA ARG A 424 15.87 13.52 8.83
C ARG A 424 15.56 14.32 10.09
N ASP A 425 14.78 15.39 9.94
CA ASP A 425 14.50 16.33 11.03
C ASP A 425 13.68 15.65 12.15
N PHE A 426 12.86 14.65 11.83
CA PHE A 426 12.15 13.82 12.81
C PHE A 426 13.07 12.82 13.54
N VAL A 427 13.99 12.16 12.83
CA VAL A 427 14.96 11.24 13.44
C VAL A 427 15.97 12.00 14.33
N MET A 428 16.46 13.16 13.88
CA MET A 428 17.34 14.04 14.66
C MET A 428 16.67 14.62 15.90
N PHE A 429 15.34 14.82 15.86
CA PHE A 429 14.55 15.20 17.03
C PHE A 429 14.41 14.05 18.04
N LEU A 430 13.99 12.86 17.57
CA LEU A 430 13.75 11.71 18.47
C LEU A 430 15.03 11.07 19.03
N ARG A 431 16.16 11.17 18.31
CA ARG A 431 17.46 10.56 18.65
C ARG A 431 17.35 9.09 19.09
N PRO A 432 16.66 8.22 18.33
CA PRO A 432 16.44 6.83 18.75
C PRO A 432 17.75 6.04 18.82
N GLN A 433 17.87 5.13 19.79
CA GLN A 433 19.06 4.26 19.90
C GLN A 433 19.24 3.33 18.70
N LYS A 434 18.13 2.90 18.08
CA LYS A 434 18.13 2.08 16.87
C LYS A 434 16.94 2.42 15.96
N VAL A 435 17.19 2.40 14.64
CA VAL A 435 16.16 2.59 13.60
C VAL A 435 15.99 1.30 12.81
N ILE A 436 14.73 0.91 12.55
CA ILE A 436 14.33 -0.20 11.67
C ILE A 436 13.52 0.39 10.50
N PRO A 437 14.01 0.33 9.26
CA PRO A 437 13.22 0.71 8.10
C PRO A 437 12.09 -0.32 7.89
N THR A 438 10.87 0.15 7.63
CA THR A 438 9.72 -0.72 7.29
C THR A 438 9.49 -0.83 5.78
N VAL A 439 10.01 0.12 4.99
CA VAL A 439 9.84 0.22 3.53
C VAL A 439 11.20 0.09 2.83
N ASN A 440 11.20 -0.25 1.54
CA ASN A 440 12.42 -0.39 0.71
C ASN A 440 13.46 -1.43 1.21
N VAL A 441 13.07 -2.32 2.14
CA VAL A 441 13.98 -3.29 2.81
C VAL A 441 14.42 -4.48 1.94
N GLY A 442 13.79 -4.72 0.80
CA GLY A 442 13.99 -5.94 0.00
C GLY A 442 15.37 -6.07 -0.68
N LYS A 443 16.13 -4.97 -0.83
CA LYS A 443 17.44 -4.95 -1.49
C LYS A 443 18.53 -4.51 -0.51
N ALA A 444 19.64 -5.25 -0.44
CA ALA A 444 20.78 -4.90 0.43
C ALA A 444 21.27 -3.46 0.20
N ALA A 445 21.56 -3.10 -1.05
CA ALA A 445 21.99 -1.74 -1.41
C ALA A 445 20.97 -0.62 -1.08
N SER A 446 19.68 -0.94 -0.87
CA SER A 446 18.71 0.02 -0.33
C SER A 446 18.84 0.15 1.19
N ARG A 447 18.99 -0.97 1.90
CA ARG A 447 19.22 -1.00 3.35
C ARG A 447 20.52 -0.26 3.72
N ASP A 448 21.61 -0.56 3.03
CA ASP A 448 22.93 0.05 3.28
C ASP A 448 22.89 1.59 3.11
N LYS A 449 22.16 2.08 2.11
CA LYS A 449 21.96 3.53 1.89
C LYS A 449 21.11 4.19 2.96
N MET A 450 19.99 3.57 3.36
CA MET A 450 19.18 4.08 4.46
C MET A 450 19.98 4.09 5.78
N GLN A 451 20.76 3.05 6.03
CA GLN A 451 21.62 2.94 7.20
C GLN A 451 22.70 4.04 7.24
N ALA A 452 23.35 4.32 6.11
CA ALA A 452 24.33 5.41 6.03
C ALA A 452 23.70 6.76 6.40
N HIS A 453 22.49 7.04 5.92
CA HIS A 453 21.74 8.25 6.30
C HIS A 453 21.37 8.27 7.79
N PHE A 454 20.92 7.16 8.38
CA PHE A 454 20.62 7.11 9.81
C PHE A 454 21.87 7.38 10.67
N GLN A 455 23.01 6.80 10.29
CA GLN A 455 24.30 7.06 10.95
C GLN A 455 24.76 8.50 10.80
N GLU A 456 24.56 9.12 9.63
CA GLU A 456 24.84 10.53 9.37
C GLU A 456 23.99 11.44 10.29
N TRP A 457 22.67 11.20 10.33
CA TRP A 457 21.72 12.01 11.09
C TRP A 457 21.92 11.92 12.60
N LEU A 458 22.29 10.75 13.12
CA LEU A 458 22.53 10.50 14.55
C LEU A 458 23.97 10.83 15.01
N LYS A 459 24.89 11.15 14.09
CA LYS A 459 26.24 11.64 14.42
C LYS A 459 26.29 13.15 14.68
N GLY A 460 25.37 13.91 14.07
CA GLY A 460 25.37 15.38 14.10
C GLY A 460 24.46 16.01 15.15
N SER A 461 24.11 15.27 16.22
CA SER A 461 23.02 15.63 17.14
C SER A 461 23.46 15.68 18.60
#